data_AF-A0AA86NKP5-F1
#
_entry.id   AF-A0AA86NKP5-F1
#
_cell.length_a   1.000
_cell.length_b   1.000
_cell.length_c   1.000
_cell.angle_alpha   90.00
_cell.angle_beta   90.00
_cell.angle_gamma   90.00
#
_symmetry.space_group_name_H-M   'P 1'
#
loop_
_entity.id
_entity.type
_entity.pdbx_description
1 polymer ?
#
loop_
_entity_poly.entity_id
_entity_poly.type
_entity_poly.pdbx_seq_one_letter_code
_entity_poly.pdbx_strand_id
1 'polypeptide(L)'
;MNANEFTQALFEYLSARGMQIACDAQQVHDALEAMNATERRGIWEFVGKQLRVNPSTAHNYYHNTWSMQFFDNIQPYRDVLKQMVARNMKLSNSEIVQKFLSAFPEKNFLKHTVQQIVSIQKLRNSKKENLITPSESQCNVSSFQSFFEDNGYSVDISQCVRFLDAVSM
;
A
#
# COMPACT_ATOMS: atom_id res chain seq x y z
N MET A 1 21.41 10.11 -11.01
CA MET A 1 21.57 11.38 -10.27
C MET A 1 22.04 11.05 -8.86
N ASN A 2 23.05 11.76 -8.38
CA ASN A 2 23.52 11.67 -7.00
C ASN A 2 22.56 12.46 -6.09
N ALA A 3 22.22 11.92 -4.91
CA ALA A 3 21.28 12.56 -3.99
C ALA A 3 21.79 13.91 -3.46
N ASN A 4 23.11 14.07 -3.26
CA ASN A 4 23.71 15.33 -2.80
C ASN A 4 23.65 16.41 -3.88
N GLU A 5 23.98 16.08 -5.12
CA GLU A 5 23.86 17.00 -6.26
C GLU A 5 22.41 17.44 -6.46
N PHE A 6 21.47 16.51 -6.31
CA PHE A 6 20.04 16.81 -6.41
C PHE A 6 19.56 17.74 -5.29
N THR A 7 20.01 17.49 -4.05
CA THR A 7 19.72 18.34 -2.89
C THR A 7 20.29 19.74 -3.09
N GLN A 8 21.53 19.85 -3.56
CA GLN A 8 22.19 21.12 -3.85
C GLN A 8 21.42 21.93 -4.92
N ALA A 9 20.99 21.30 -6.01
CA ALA A 9 20.22 21.97 -7.05
C ALA A 9 18.86 22.49 -6.55
N LEU A 10 18.18 21.73 -5.68
CA LEU A 10 16.95 22.17 -5.02
C LEU A 10 17.20 23.32 -4.05
N PHE A 11 18.26 23.23 -3.24
CA PHE A 11 18.67 24.29 -2.32
C PHE A 11 18.96 25.60 -3.06
N GLU A 12 19.65 25.55 -4.20
CA GLU A 12 19.93 26.71 -5.05
C GLU A 12 18.64 27.35 -5.59
N TYR A 13 17.67 26.53 -6.01
CA TYR A 13 16.36 27.01 -6.44
C TYR A 13 15.65 27.79 -5.32
N LEU A 14 15.62 27.22 -4.11
CA LEU A 14 14.96 27.82 -2.95
C LEU A 14 15.69 29.12 -2.52
N SER A 15 17.02 29.10 -2.53
CA SER A 15 17.86 30.25 -2.22
C SER A 15 17.66 31.40 -3.22
N ALA A 16 17.55 31.10 -4.52
CA ALA A 16 17.26 32.09 -5.56
C ALA A 16 15.90 32.78 -5.39
N ARG A 17 14.99 32.20 -4.60
CA ARG A 17 13.70 32.76 -4.22
C ARG A 17 13.71 33.46 -2.85
N GLY A 18 14.88 33.62 -2.25
CA GLY A 18 15.06 34.31 -0.98
C GLY A 18 14.73 33.48 0.25
N MET A 19 14.53 32.16 0.11
CA MET A 19 14.34 31.30 1.28
C MET A 19 15.68 31.10 2.01
N GLN A 20 15.68 31.38 3.32
CA GLN A 20 16.84 31.20 4.18
C GLN A 20 16.73 29.85 4.89
N ILE A 21 17.23 28.80 4.24
CA ILE A 21 17.34 27.44 4.80
C ILE A 21 18.80 26.99 4.78
N ALA A 22 19.16 25.93 5.51
CA ALA A 22 20.45 25.28 5.31
C ALA A 22 20.39 24.36 4.09
N CYS A 23 21.55 24.06 3.51
CA CYS A 23 21.69 23.03 2.47
C CYS A 23 21.66 21.62 3.11
N ASP A 24 20.57 21.31 3.78
CA ASP A 24 20.28 20.01 4.40
C ASP A 24 19.08 19.36 3.70
N ALA A 25 19.13 18.05 3.49
CA ALA A 25 18.11 17.34 2.71
C ALA A 25 16.72 17.43 3.35
N GLN A 26 16.63 17.34 4.68
CA GLN A 26 15.37 17.44 5.40
C GLN A 26 14.81 18.86 5.31
N GLN A 27 15.63 19.88 5.54
CA GLN A 27 15.18 21.27 5.45
C GLN A 27 14.73 21.66 4.03
N VAL A 28 15.44 21.18 3.01
CA VAL A 28 15.05 21.38 1.61
C VAL A 28 13.72 20.71 1.32
N HIS A 29 13.53 19.47 1.78
CA HIS A 29 12.26 18.75 1.62
C HIS A 29 11.10 19.47 2.30
N ASP A 30 11.27 19.89 3.55
CA ASP A 30 10.23 20.57 4.32
C ASP A 30 9.85 21.91 3.70
N ALA A 31 10.84 22.67 3.20
CA ALA A 31 10.60 23.91 2.47
C ALA A 31 9.81 23.68 1.19
N LEU A 32 10.15 22.64 0.41
CA LEU A 32 9.39 22.27 -0.78
C LEU A 32 7.96 21.85 -0.44
N GLU A 33 7.76 21.11 0.65
CA GLU A 33 6.44 20.66 1.05
C GLU A 33 5.53 21.80 1.52
N ALA A 34 6.11 22.83 2.14
CA ALA A 34 5.39 24.04 2.53
C ALA A 34 4.96 24.94 1.34
N MET A 35 5.60 24.80 0.18
CA MET A 35 5.29 25.60 -1.00
C MET A 35 3.96 25.22 -1.64
N ASN A 36 3.20 26.25 -2.03
CA ASN A 36 1.98 26.07 -2.81
C ASN A 36 2.28 25.76 -4.30
N ALA A 37 1.26 25.35 -5.06
CA ALA A 37 1.44 24.94 -6.46
C ALA A 37 2.02 26.04 -7.38
N THR A 38 1.69 27.31 -7.13
CA THR A 38 2.22 28.45 -7.89
C THR A 38 3.70 28.63 -7.59
N GLU A 39 4.10 28.48 -6.33
CA GLU A 39 5.49 28.53 -5.93
C GLU A 39 6.28 27.35 -6.48
N ARG A 40 5.70 26.15 -6.60
CA ARG A 40 6.42 25.00 -7.17
C ARG A 40 6.64 25.07 -8.69
N ARG A 41 6.07 26.05 -9.38
CA ARG A 41 6.23 26.21 -10.83
C ARG A 41 7.70 26.51 -11.18
N GLY A 42 8.23 25.82 -12.19
CA GLY A 42 9.59 26.06 -12.68
C GLY A 42 10.69 25.30 -11.94
N ILE A 43 10.39 24.58 -10.85
CA ILE A 43 11.40 23.83 -10.08
C ILE A 43 12.11 22.84 -10.98
N TRP A 44 11.35 22.01 -11.71
CA TRP A 44 11.92 20.91 -12.47
C TRP A 44 12.69 21.39 -13.70
N GLU A 45 12.28 22.50 -14.29
CA GLU A 45 13.02 23.19 -15.34
C GLU A 45 14.37 23.71 -14.82
N PHE A 46 14.38 24.33 -13.64
CA PHE A 46 15.61 24.81 -13.01
C PHE A 46 16.55 23.65 -12.63
N VAL A 47 16.04 22.67 -11.88
CA VAL A 47 16.83 21.51 -11.42
C VAL A 47 17.32 20.69 -12.61
N GLY A 48 16.47 20.48 -13.63
CA GLY A 48 16.85 19.81 -14.87
C GLY A 48 18.00 20.53 -15.59
N LYS A 49 17.95 21.86 -15.68
CA LYS A 49 19.03 22.66 -16.25
C LYS A 49 20.34 22.53 -15.46
N GLN A 50 20.28 22.62 -14.12
CA GLN A 50 21.48 22.48 -13.27
C GLN A 50 22.14 21.11 -13.41
N LEU A 51 21.33 20.05 -13.45
CA LEU A 51 21.81 18.67 -13.52
C LEU A 51 21.98 18.15 -14.95
N ARG A 52 21.73 18.99 -15.97
CA ARG A 52 21.78 18.64 -17.41
C ARG A 52 20.92 17.42 -17.77
N VAL A 53 19.71 17.36 -17.19
CA VAL A 53 18.70 16.34 -17.49
C VAL A 53 17.37 16.98 -17.90
N ASN A 54 16.50 16.19 -18.52
CA ASN A 54 15.16 16.67 -18.84
C ASN A 54 14.36 16.97 -17.56
N PRO A 55 13.51 18.01 -17.54
CA PRO A 55 12.68 18.34 -16.38
C PRO A 55 11.83 17.17 -15.88
N SER A 56 11.28 16.37 -16.81
CA SER A 56 10.53 15.16 -16.47
C SER A 56 11.37 14.12 -15.73
N THR A 57 12.66 13.98 -16.07
CA THR A 57 13.59 13.09 -15.38
C THR A 57 13.88 13.59 -13.96
N ALA A 58 14.06 14.90 -13.77
CA ALA A 58 14.25 15.50 -12.44
C ALA A 58 13.00 15.31 -11.56
N HIS A 59 11.81 15.60 -12.10
CA HIS A 59 10.53 15.36 -11.43
C HIS A 59 10.35 13.90 -11.00
N ASN A 60 10.60 12.96 -11.93
CA ASN A 60 10.45 11.54 -11.63
C ASN A 60 11.46 11.06 -10.58
N TYR A 61 12.69 11.57 -10.63
CA TYR A 61 13.70 11.26 -9.62
C TYR A 61 13.32 11.81 -8.24
N TYR A 62 12.75 13.02 -8.18
CA TYR A 62 12.22 13.59 -6.93
C TYR A 62 11.21 12.63 -6.30
N HIS A 63 10.12 12.33 -7.01
CA HIS A 63 9.01 11.57 -6.43
C HIS A 63 9.31 10.10 -6.16
N ASN A 64 10.14 9.45 -6.98
CA ASN A 64 10.37 8.01 -6.88
C ASN A 64 11.58 7.64 -6.04
N THR A 65 12.55 8.55 -5.90
CA THR A 65 13.83 8.25 -5.27
C THR A 65 14.13 9.21 -4.14
N TRP A 66 14.28 10.51 -4.45
CA TRP A 66 14.80 11.47 -3.48
C TRP A 66 13.81 11.73 -2.34
N SER A 67 12.53 11.98 -2.62
CA SER A 67 11.53 12.23 -1.57
C SER A 67 11.24 10.99 -0.73
N MET A 68 11.45 9.79 -1.28
CA MET A 68 11.17 8.53 -0.58
C MET A 68 12.04 8.31 0.65
N GLN A 69 13.21 8.95 0.74
CA GLN A 69 14.12 8.83 1.88
C GLN A 69 13.56 9.43 3.18
N PHE A 70 12.56 10.32 3.09
CA PHE A 70 11.94 10.98 4.24
C PHE A 70 10.72 10.25 4.80
N PHE A 71 10.35 9.10 4.21
CA PHE A 71 9.22 8.30 4.64
C PHE A 71 9.68 6.96 5.22
N ASP A 72 9.01 6.51 6.27
CA ASP A 72 9.23 5.20 6.86
C ASP A 72 8.77 4.07 5.93
N ASN A 73 9.52 2.97 5.94
CA ASN A 73 9.14 1.77 5.22
C ASN A 73 7.87 1.16 5.82
N ILE A 74 6.81 1.09 5.02
CA ILE A 74 5.52 0.53 5.43
C ILE A 74 5.48 -1.00 5.44
N GLN A 75 6.42 -1.69 4.77
CA GLN A 75 6.37 -3.15 4.60
C GLN A 75 6.25 -3.92 5.92
N PRO A 76 6.99 -3.59 7.01
CA PRO A 76 6.86 -4.26 8.29
C PRO A 76 5.47 -4.13 8.93
N TYR A 77 4.72 -3.08 8.57
CA TYR A 77 3.40 -2.77 9.15
C TYR A 77 2.24 -3.22 8.26
N ARG A 78 2.53 -3.83 7.11
CA ARG A 78 1.52 -4.16 6.10
C ARG A 78 0.47 -5.13 6.63
N ASP A 79 0.85 -6.11 7.44
CA ASP A 79 -0.10 -7.08 7.99
C ASP A 79 -0.99 -6.48 9.08
N VAL A 80 -0.45 -5.56 9.89
CA VAL A 80 -1.25 -4.76 10.85
C VAL A 80 -2.30 -3.95 10.10
N LEU A 81 -1.93 -3.28 9.01
CA LEU A 81 -2.86 -2.52 8.18
C LEU A 81 -3.94 -3.43 7.56
N LYS A 82 -3.58 -4.61 7.05
CA LYS A 82 -4.57 -5.57 6.51
C LYS A 82 -5.58 -6.02 7.57
N GLN A 83 -5.12 -6.33 8.78
CA GLN A 83 -6.00 -6.69 9.89
C GLN A 83 -6.92 -5.53 10.27
N MET A 84 -6.39 -4.30 10.30
CA MET A 84 -7.18 -3.10 10.55
C MET A 84 -8.26 -2.92 9.48
N VAL A 85 -7.94 -3.10 8.20
CA VAL A 85 -8.93 -3.04 7.11
C VAL A 85 -10.02 -4.09 7.30
N ALA A 86 -9.66 -5.34 7.58
CA ALA A 86 -10.62 -6.43 7.78
C ALA A 86 -11.58 -6.16 8.95
N ARG A 87 -11.09 -5.62 10.07
CA ARG A 87 -11.92 -5.28 11.24
C ARG A 87 -12.80 -4.05 11.04
N ASN A 88 -12.49 -3.19 10.07
CA ASN A 88 -13.14 -1.90 9.87
C ASN A 88 -13.71 -1.76 8.45
N MET A 89 -14.21 -2.84 7.85
CA MET A 89 -14.71 -2.86 6.46
C MET A 89 -15.80 -1.81 6.16
N LYS A 90 -16.59 -1.44 7.18
CA LYS A 90 -17.68 -0.45 7.07
C LYS A 90 -17.20 1.01 7.01
N LEU A 91 -15.99 1.30 7.50
CA LEU A 91 -15.45 2.67 7.46
C LEU A 91 -15.02 3.05 6.05
N SER A 92 -14.90 4.33 5.73
CA SER A 92 -14.30 4.81 4.49
C SER A 92 -12.79 4.52 4.43
N ASN A 93 -12.17 4.62 3.26
CA ASN A 93 -10.71 4.45 3.15
C ASN A 93 -9.95 5.55 3.90
N SER A 94 -10.47 6.78 3.86
CA SER A 94 -9.86 7.93 4.54
C SER A 94 -9.82 7.72 6.06
N GLU A 95 -10.91 7.25 6.66
CA GLU A 95 -10.97 6.98 8.10
C GLU A 95 -10.01 5.86 8.53
N ILE A 96 -9.87 4.79 7.75
CA ILE A 96 -8.92 3.72 8.06
C ILE A 96 -7.48 4.21 7.94
N VAL A 97 -7.17 5.00 6.90
CA VAL A 97 -5.85 5.62 6.74
C VAL A 97 -5.55 6.52 7.94
N GLN A 98 -6.47 7.39 8.34
CA GLN A 98 -6.31 8.25 9.50
C GLN A 98 -6.10 7.44 10.78
N LYS A 99 -6.90 6.40 11.01
CA LYS A 99 -6.79 5.51 12.17
C LYS A 99 -5.44 4.78 12.21
N PHE A 100 -4.91 4.38 11.06
CA PHE A 100 -3.59 3.78 10.95
C PHE A 100 -2.48 4.78 11.26
N LEU A 101 -2.53 5.99 10.70
CA LEU A 101 -1.54 7.03 10.98
C LEU A 101 -1.55 7.48 12.45
N SER A 102 -2.73 7.60 13.06
CA SER A 102 -2.87 7.90 14.49
C SER A 102 -2.34 6.79 15.41
N ALA A 103 -2.21 5.56 14.92
CA ALA A 103 -1.69 4.44 15.70
C ALA A 103 -0.15 4.39 15.75
N PHE A 104 0.53 5.13 14.87
CA PHE A 104 1.99 5.19 14.77
C PHE A 104 2.44 6.66 14.62
N PRO A 105 2.21 7.51 15.64
CA PRO A 105 2.50 8.95 15.57
C PRO A 105 3.99 9.27 15.37
N GLU A 106 4.88 8.35 15.73
CA GLU A 106 6.32 8.45 15.56
C GLU A 106 6.81 8.11 14.14
N LYS A 107 5.90 7.64 13.26
CA LYS A 107 6.23 7.19 11.91
C LYS A 107 5.67 8.13 10.85
N ASN A 108 6.50 8.44 9.87
CA ASN A 108 6.12 9.25 8.71
C ASN A 108 5.85 8.36 7.50
N PHE A 109 4.66 7.77 7.43
CA PHE A 109 4.29 6.94 6.28
C PHE A 109 3.81 7.78 5.09
N LEU A 110 4.19 7.37 3.87
CA LEU A 110 3.64 7.95 2.65
C LEU A 110 2.13 7.64 2.54
N LYS A 111 1.29 8.66 2.78
CA LYS A 111 -0.18 8.53 2.83
C LYS A 111 -0.78 7.84 1.61
N HIS A 112 -0.30 8.18 0.42
CA HIS A 112 -0.74 7.56 -0.83
C HIS A 112 -0.54 6.04 -0.83
N THR A 113 0.62 5.56 -0.37
CA THR A 113 0.91 4.13 -0.27
C THR A 113 -0.01 3.43 0.73
N VAL A 114 -0.26 4.04 1.89
CA VAL A 114 -1.23 3.52 2.88
C VAL A 114 -2.61 3.39 2.23
N GLN A 115 -3.07 4.45 1.56
CA GLN A 115 -4.37 4.50 0.92
C GLN A 115 -4.52 3.44 -0.19
N GLN A 116 -3.48 3.23 -1.00
CA GLN A 116 -3.47 2.17 -2.01
C GLN A 116 -3.62 0.78 -1.39
N ILE A 117 -2.86 0.48 -0.33
CA ILE A 117 -2.95 -0.80 0.38
C ILE A 117 -4.37 -1.01 0.94
N VAL A 118 -4.96 0.01 1.57
CA VAL A 118 -6.33 -0.04 2.09
C VAL A 118 -7.33 -0.35 0.98
N SER A 119 -7.22 0.36 -0.15
CA SER A 119 -8.14 0.24 -1.28
C SER A 119 -8.07 -1.16 -1.90
N ILE A 120 -6.87 -1.67 -2.14
CA ILE A 120 -6.64 -3.03 -2.66
C ILE A 120 -7.16 -4.08 -1.68
N GLN A 121 -6.93 -3.90 -0.38
CA GLN A 121 -7.34 -4.90 0.61
C GLN A 121 -8.85 -4.96 0.77
N LYS A 122 -9.57 -3.83 0.73
CA LYS A 122 -11.03 -3.84 0.73
C LYS A 122 -11.61 -4.56 -0.48
N LEU A 123 -11.09 -4.26 -1.67
CA LEU A 123 -11.51 -4.93 -2.89
C LEU A 123 -11.33 -6.45 -2.80
N ARG A 124 -10.23 -6.91 -2.18
CA ARG A 124 -9.98 -8.34 -1.95
C ARG A 124 -10.97 -8.95 -0.95
N ASN A 125 -11.30 -8.24 0.12
CA ASN A 125 -12.23 -8.72 1.14
C ASN A 125 -13.67 -8.83 0.59
N SER A 126 -14.14 -7.82 -0.16
CA SER A 126 -15.48 -7.85 -0.78
C SER A 126 -15.64 -9.00 -1.78
N LYS A 127 -14.57 -9.36 -2.50
CA LYS A 127 -14.60 -10.53 -3.41
C LYS A 127 -14.72 -11.86 -2.68
N LYS A 128 -14.16 -11.98 -1.47
CA LYS A 128 -14.25 -13.21 -0.67
C LYS A 128 -15.66 -13.44 -0.14
N GLU A 129 -16.35 -12.38 0.29
CA GLU A 129 -17.74 -12.46 0.76
C GLU A 129 -18.68 -12.96 -0.34
N ASN A 130 -18.49 -12.50 -1.58
CA ASN A 130 -19.30 -12.93 -2.72
C ASN A 130 -19.05 -14.38 -3.19
N LEU A 131 -17.94 -14.99 -2.78
CA LEU A 131 -17.64 -16.39 -3.09
C LEU A 131 -18.23 -17.37 -2.07
N ILE A 132 -18.77 -16.87 -0.95
CA ILE A 132 -19.45 -17.66 0.09
C ILE A 132 -20.97 -17.51 -0.10
N THR A 133 -21.45 -17.49 -1.34
CA THR A 133 -22.85 -17.86 -1.59
C THR A 133 -22.93 -19.38 -1.54
N PRO A 134 -23.78 -19.96 -0.67
CA PRO A 134 -24.12 -21.36 -0.75
C PRO A 134 -24.92 -21.53 -2.03
N SER A 135 -24.23 -21.77 -3.14
CA SER A 135 -24.79 -22.67 -4.13
C SER A 135 -25.16 -23.92 -3.33
N GLU A 136 -26.45 -24.13 -3.12
CA GLU A 136 -27.06 -25.44 -2.90
C GLU A 136 -26.80 -26.32 -4.15
N SER A 137 -25.56 -26.39 -4.60
CA SER A 137 -25.00 -27.56 -5.25
C SER A 137 -25.02 -28.61 -4.16
N GLN A 138 -26.16 -29.28 -4.06
CA GLN A 138 -26.24 -30.67 -3.64
C GLN A 138 -25.04 -31.36 -4.31
N CYS A 139 -23.94 -31.52 -3.56
CA CYS A 139 -22.93 -32.49 -3.93
C CYS A 139 -23.68 -33.82 -3.85
N ASN A 140 -24.16 -34.25 -5.01
CA ASN A 140 -24.82 -35.53 -5.14
C ASN A 140 -23.74 -36.56 -4.79
N VAL A 141 -23.79 -37.05 -3.54
CA VAL A 141 -22.80 -37.96 -2.95
C VAL A 141 -22.63 -39.21 -3.82
N SER A 142 -23.66 -39.53 -4.63
CA SER A 142 -23.63 -40.59 -5.64
C SER A 142 -22.55 -40.41 -6.72
N SER A 143 -22.13 -39.18 -7.05
CA SER A 143 -21.06 -38.94 -8.03
C SER A 143 -19.65 -39.17 -7.48
N PHE A 144 -19.48 -39.15 -6.16
CA PHE A 144 -18.17 -39.43 -5.53
C PHE A 144 -17.95 -40.93 -5.38
N GLN A 145 -19.02 -41.70 -5.21
CA GLN A 145 -18.95 -43.15 -5.03
C GLN A 145 -18.52 -43.87 -6.32
N SER A 146 -18.98 -43.43 -7.49
CA SER A 146 -18.59 -44.00 -8.78
C SER A 146 -17.10 -43.80 -9.11
N PHE A 147 -16.46 -42.74 -8.59
CA PHE A 147 -15.05 -42.46 -8.86
C PHE A 147 -14.09 -43.42 -8.12
N PHE A 148 -14.47 -43.88 -6.92
CA PHE A 148 -13.64 -44.82 -6.14
C PHE A 148 -13.83 -46.28 -6.56
N GLU A 149 -15.03 -46.64 -7.03
CA GLU A 149 -15.33 -47.98 -7.53
C GLU A 149 -14.57 -48.30 -8.83
N ASP A 150 -14.43 -47.32 -9.74
CA ASP A 150 -13.69 -47.50 -11.01
C ASP A 150 -12.17 -47.64 -10.84
N ASN A 151 -11.63 -47.30 -9.65
CA ASN A 151 -10.21 -47.41 -9.34
C ASN A 151 -9.87 -48.57 -8.39
N GLY A 152 -10.84 -49.42 -8.03
CA GLY A 152 -10.62 -50.62 -7.21
C GLY A 152 -10.32 -50.34 -5.74
N TYR A 153 -10.63 -49.14 -5.23
CA TYR A 153 -10.44 -48.80 -3.82
C TYR A 153 -11.75 -49.02 -3.05
N SER A 154 -11.74 -49.95 -2.10
CA SER A 154 -12.82 -50.12 -1.12
C SER A 154 -12.64 -49.09 0.00
N VAL A 155 -13.52 -48.09 0.04
CA VAL A 155 -13.55 -47.09 1.13
C VAL A 155 -14.72 -47.39 2.05
N ASP A 156 -14.45 -47.69 3.32
CA ASP A 156 -15.47 -47.87 4.35
C ASP A 156 -15.99 -46.49 4.80
N ILE A 157 -17.13 -46.09 4.22
CA ILE A 157 -17.76 -44.78 4.41
C ILE A 157 -18.28 -44.61 5.86
N SER A 158 -18.38 -45.70 6.65
CA SER A 158 -18.86 -45.64 8.03
C SER A 158 -17.95 -44.84 8.97
N GLN A 159 -16.68 -44.59 8.59
CA GLN A 159 -15.75 -43.77 9.36
C GLN A 159 -15.84 -42.27 9.07
N CYS A 160 -16.37 -41.84 7.91
CA CYS A 160 -16.38 -40.42 7.52
C CYS A 160 -17.49 -39.62 8.20
N VAL A 161 -18.56 -40.26 8.68
CA VAL A 161 -19.71 -39.55 9.28
C VAL A 161 -19.40 -39.03 10.70
N ARG A 162 -18.37 -39.55 11.38
CA ARG A 162 -18.05 -39.15 12.77
C ARG A 162 -17.36 -37.79 12.91
N PHE A 163 -16.94 -37.15 11.82
CA PHE A 163 -16.23 -35.87 11.90
C PHE A 163 -17.14 -34.62 11.90
N LEU A 164 -18.43 -34.78 11.58
CA LEU A 164 -19.35 -33.64 11.49
C LEU A 164 -20.14 -33.36 12.78
N ASP A 165 -20.21 -34.32 13.71
CA ASP A 165 -20.90 -34.13 15.00
C ASP A 165 -20.04 -33.46 16.08
N ALA A 166 -18.74 -33.27 15.85
CA ALA A 166 -17.81 -32.71 16.84
C ALA A 166 -17.68 -31.17 16.83
N VAL A 167 -18.43 -30.46 15.97
CA VAL A 167 -18.31 -28.98 15.80
C VAL A 167 -19.55 -28.22 16.31
N SER A 168 -20.52 -28.90 16.92
CA SER A 168 -21.75 -28.27 17.45
C SER A 168 -21.92 -28.37 18.98
N MET A 169 -20.84 -28.33 19.76
CA MET A 169 -20.90 -28.10 21.21
C MET A 169 -20.01 -26.94 21.65
#